data_AF-A0A1H9NPR1-F1
#
_entry.id   AF-A0A1H9NPR1-F1
#
_cell.length_a   1.000
_cell.length_b   1.000
_cell.length_c   1.000
_cell.angle_alpha   90.00
_cell.angle_beta   90.00
_cell.angle_gamma   90.00
#
_symmetry.space_group_name_H-M   'P 1'
#
loop_
_entity.id
_entity.type
_entity.pdbx_description
1 polymer ?
#
loop_
_entity_poly.entity_id
_entity_poly.type
_entity_poly.pdbx_seq_one_letter_code
_entity_poly.pdbx_strand_id
1 'polypeptide(L)'
;VRGSAANALGLIGDTLAIPALTTALTQDTDSYTRGSAANALGRIGSTLAVPALTTTLTQDTDSVVRGSAATALGRIGDVHTAEVLRTTIGNPEESLLTRRAAVGSLLHMDTGDEAWVTEVADQLNFSPSDRQGRALRGALVNLLARKEITPETKAWLVGVIYRDPDPMNRTTALEGLARAGRADPDLIKFTIAPERPRSDKRPRDTDRGVCGTAAKAVVRAAADHPAYTESLLPSVAHLLAQKDTHKSTINPPLGHLRLLPLPVAERVFTRLVELIGDRRTDNPYLDKALAESQQDLAERKQVRAEVESFASNPEAVLMGFREQRKSRFEVTAPEIDDKCHVALLTAVPVETKALFQVLDERGIATVGVQRDGRYYDVFELSSTGQAPVRVATTQATDQGGPSAAAVTRDLLSAFRPDLVFLIGVCGGFDEHGVALGDVLFAREVFDYGPEKVRPEGGGLRPQVYRTDEQVLRLVNWLHTRGRLDASLGGARLVVKDFASGEKVVAWRESELRAQLVGLSADMGGVETEAHGVMHAVWEAFKAREFVGGAVLKCVSDLGDEEMGMNKEDKQTKAALRAARVALDVAAAFRRSDG
;
A
#
# COMPACT_ATOMS: atom_id res chain seq x y z
N VAL A 1 -15.67 28.21 7.36
CA VAL A 1 -14.35 28.78 6.97
C VAL A 1 -13.31 28.64 8.07
N ARG A 2 -13.53 29.09 9.32
CA ARG A 2 -12.51 29.04 10.38
C ARG A 2 -12.06 27.63 10.77
N GLY A 3 -12.99 26.69 11.02
CA GLY A 3 -12.64 25.27 11.23
C GLY A 3 -11.86 24.66 10.05
N SER A 4 -12.22 24.99 8.81
CA SER A 4 -11.48 24.55 7.61
C SER A 4 -10.07 25.12 7.56
N ALA A 5 -9.88 26.39 7.95
CA ALA A 5 -8.56 27.01 8.05
C ALA A 5 -7.70 26.36 9.15
N ALA A 6 -8.30 26.04 10.31
CA ALA A 6 -7.62 25.29 11.36
C ALA A 6 -7.17 23.91 10.86
N ASN A 7 -8.04 23.19 10.14
CA ASN A 7 -7.69 21.90 9.52
C ASN A 7 -6.55 22.02 8.52
N ALA A 8 -6.55 23.05 7.66
CA ALA A 8 -5.47 23.30 6.71
C ALA A 8 -4.13 23.59 7.42
N LEU A 9 -4.13 24.43 8.47
CA LEU A 9 -2.95 24.68 9.29
C LEU A 9 -2.41 23.40 9.95
N GLY A 10 -3.31 22.53 10.41
CA GLY A 10 -2.92 21.21 10.93
C GLY A 10 -2.30 20.27 9.90
N LEU A 11 -2.68 20.37 8.63
CA LEU A 11 -2.06 19.60 7.53
C LEU A 11 -0.72 20.19 7.09
N ILE A 12 -0.56 21.51 7.17
CA ILE A 12 0.73 22.18 6.90
C ILE A 12 1.78 21.76 7.93
N GLY A 13 1.37 21.52 9.19
CA GLY A 13 2.26 20.99 10.23
C GLY A 13 3.25 22.01 10.81
N ASP A 14 3.16 23.29 10.45
CA ASP A 14 4.07 24.31 10.94
C ASP A 14 3.74 24.73 12.39
N THR A 15 4.71 24.57 13.29
CA THR A 15 4.62 24.98 14.69
C THR A 15 4.30 26.47 14.89
N LEU A 16 4.58 27.33 13.90
CA LEU A 16 4.20 28.75 13.94
C LEU A 16 2.68 28.96 13.99
N ALA A 17 1.88 27.97 13.59
CA ALA A 17 0.42 28.03 13.69
C ALA A 17 -0.12 27.81 15.12
N ILE A 18 0.71 27.28 16.04
CA ILE A 18 0.27 26.89 17.38
C ILE A 18 -0.42 28.05 18.14
N PRO A 19 0.13 29.28 18.21
CA PRO A 19 -0.54 30.36 18.94
C PRO A 19 -1.94 30.70 18.39
N ALA A 20 -2.09 30.72 17.06
CA ALA A 20 -3.37 30.99 16.41
C ALA A 20 -4.38 29.86 16.64
N LEU A 21 -3.93 28.60 16.54
CA LEU A 21 -4.75 27.43 16.81
C LEU A 21 -5.13 27.31 18.29
N THR A 22 -4.23 27.63 19.22
CA THR A 22 -4.53 27.70 20.66
C THR A 22 -5.56 28.79 20.97
N THR A 23 -5.48 29.93 20.29
CA THR A 23 -6.49 30.98 20.40
C THR A 23 -7.84 30.50 19.88
N ALA A 24 -7.88 29.88 18.70
CA ALA A 24 -9.10 29.30 18.14
C ALA A 24 -9.68 28.19 19.04
N LEU A 25 -8.82 27.35 19.61
CA LEU A 25 -9.20 26.29 20.54
C LEU A 25 -9.85 26.83 21.81
N THR A 26 -9.37 27.95 22.36
CA THR A 26 -9.79 28.42 23.69
C THR A 26 -10.82 29.55 23.65
N GLN A 27 -10.89 30.31 22.55
CA GLN A 27 -11.69 31.54 22.48
C GLN A 27 -12.78 31.52 21.39
N ASP A 28 -12.76 30.58 20.44
CA ASP A 28 -13.78 30.57 19.39
C ASP A 28 -15.14 30.13 19.94
N THR A 29 -16.20 30.85 19.57
CA THR A 29 -17.56 30.56 20.02
C THR A 29 -18.12 29.28 19.40
N ASP A 30 -17.65 28.90 18.21
CA ASP A 30 -18.12 27.73 17.47
C ASP A 30 -17.38 26.45 17.88
N SER A 31 -18.10 25.45 18.41
CA SER A 31 -17.50 24.21 18.90
C SER A 31 -16.87 23.37 17.78
N TYR A 32 -17.39 23.45 16.55
CA TYR A 32 -16.76 22.78 15.41
C TYR A 32 -15.38 23.36 15.10
N THR A 33 -15.23 24.69 15.17
CA THR A 33 -13.94 25.36 14.99
C THR A 33 -12.97 25.03 16.13
N ARG A 34 -13.42 25.01 17.39
CA ARG A 34 -12.58 24.57 18.53
C ARG A 34 -12.12 23.12 18.38
N GLY A 35 -13.02 22.21 18.02
CA GLY A 35 -12.69 20.80 17.76
C GLY A 35 -11.71 20.63 16.58
N SER A 36 -11.87 21.42 15.52
CA SER A 36 -10.91 21.44 14.39
C SER A 36 -9.54 21.95 14.82
N ALA A 37 -9.49 22.98 15.67
CA ALA A 37 -8.24 23.50 16.23
C ALA A 37 -7.54 22.48 17.14
N ALA A 38 -8.29 21.77 17.99
CA ALA A 38 -7.75 20.67 18.80
C ALA A 38 -7.12 19.57 17.91
N ASN A 39 -7.84 19.14 16.88
CA ASN A 39 -7.36 18.13 15.94
C ASN A 39 -6.10 18.60 15.18
N ALA A 40 -6.07 19.87 14.76
CA ALA A 40 -4.93 20.48 14.08
C ALA A 40 -3.69 20.53 14.99
N LEU A 41 -3.85 20.95 16.25
CA LEU A 41 -2.77 20.94 17.24
C LEU A 41 -2.24 19.53 17.48
N GLY A 42 -3.14 18.53 17.56
CA GLY A 42 -2.75 17.12 17.66
C GLY A 42 -2.00 16.60 16.43
N ARG A 43 -2.29 17.10 15.22
CA ARG A 43 -1.55 16.74 13.98
C ARG A 43 -0.17 17.38 13.93
N ILE A 44 -0.05 18.64 14.38
CA ILE A 44 1.25 19.32 14.52
C ILE A 44 2.15 18.57 15.52
N GLY A 45 1.58 17.93 16.55
CA GLY A 45 2.31 17.01 17.43
C GLY A 45 3.27 17.69 18.43
N SER A 46 3.19 19.02 18.57
CA SER A 46 4.08 19.77 19.48
C SER A 46 3.58 19.75 20.92
N THR A 47 4.48 19.49 21.87
CA THR A 47 4.21 19.57 23.31
C THR A 47 3.82 20.97 23.78
N LEU A 48 4.10 22.02 23.00
CA LEU A 48 3.64 23.39 23.28
C LEU A 48 2.11 23.52 23.33
N ALA A 49 1.39 22.62 22.66
CA ALA A 49 -0.07 22.61 22.67
C ALA A 49 -0.68 21.92 23.90
N VAL A 50 0.12 21.15 24.65
CA VAL A 50 -0.36 20.29 25.75
C VAL A 50 -1.14 21.08 26.80
N PRO A 51 -0.65 22.21 27.35
CA PRO A 51 -1.40 22.94 28.37
C PRO A 51 -2.80 23.35 27.91
N ALA A 52 -2.92 23.89 26.69
CA ALA A 52 -4.21 24.32 26.14
C ALA A 52 -5.16 23.14 25.88
N LEU A 53 -4.63 22.03 25.38
CA LEU A 53 -5.42 20.81 25.13
C LEU A 53 -5.87 20.16 26.44
N THR A 54 -5.03 20.15 27.48
CA THR A 54 -5.39 19.66 28.82
C THR A 54 -6.49 20.52 29.46
N THR A 55 -6.38 21.85 29.37
CA THR A 55 -7.44 22.76 29.82
C THR A 55 -8.73 22.50 29.04
N THR A 56 -8.66 22.37 27.71
CA THR A 56 -9.84 22.09 26.88
C THR A 56 -10.51 20.76 27.25
N LEU A 57 -9.72 19.70 27.44
CA LEU A 57 -10.22 18.38 27.85
C LEU A 57 -10.98 18.43 29.18
N THR A 58 -10.64 19.35 30.08
CA THR A 58 -11.22 19.41 31.43
C THR A 58 -12.30 20.47 31.58
N GLN A 59 -12.31 21.51 30.74
CA GLN A 59 -13.14 22.70 30.95
C GLN A 59 -14.05 23.06 29.78
N ASP A 60 -13.85 22.53 28.56
CA ASP A 60 -14.74 22.87 27.45
C ASP A 60 -16.15 22.33 27.70
N THR A 61 -17.17 23.14 27.38
CA THR A 61 -18.57 22.77 27.58
C THR A 61 -19.03 21.68 26.61
N ASP A 62 -18.44 21.61 25.40
CA ASP A 62 -18.82 20.68 24.35
C ASP A 62 -18.01 19.38 24.44
N SER A 63 -18.71 18.24 24.59
CA SER A 63 -18.07 16.94 24.74
C SER A 63 -17.30 16.48 23.51
N VAL A 64 -17.71 16.88 22.29
CA VAL A 64 -16.99 16.55 21.04
C VAL A 64 -15.66 17.29 20.99
N VAL A 65 -15.62 18.53 21.49
CA VAL A 65 -14.37 19.30 21.63
C VAL A 65 -13.45 18.65 22.65
N ARG A 66 -13.97 18.24 23.82
CA ARG A 66 -13.18 17.48 24.81
C ARG A 66 -12.64 16.18 24.24
N GLY A 67 -13.44 15.42 23.49
CA GLY A 67 -12.99 14.20 22.80
C GLY A 67 -11.91 14.46 21.74
N SER A 68 -12.00 15.59 21.03
CA SER A 68 -10.97 16.03 20.08
C SER A 68 -9.68 16.40 20.81
N ALA A 69 -9.77 17.06 21.97
CA ALA A 69 -8.62 17.37 22.81
C ALA A 69 -7.95 16.11 23.38
N ALA A 70 -8.72 15.14 23.88
CA ALA A 70 -8.19 13.84 24.30
C ALA A 70 -7.42 13.16 23.16
N THR A 71 -8.02 13.06 21.98
CA THR A 71 -7.39 12.47 20.78
C THR A 71 -6.09 13.21 20.41
N ALA A 72 -6.09 14.53 20.50
CA ALA A 72 -4.92 15.35 20.20
C ALA A 72 -3.77 15.12 21.20
N LEU A 73 -4.06 15.01 22.49
CA LEU A 73 -3.07 14.64 23.52
C LEU A 73 -2.49 13.25 23.24
N GLY A 74 -3.33 12.29 22.86
CA GLY A 74 -2.91 10.96 22.42
C GLY A 74 -1.93 10.98 21.24
N ARG A 75 -2.17 11.84 20.24
CA ARG A 75 -1.28 12.00 19.08
C ARG A 75 0.05 12.66 19.42
N ILE A 76 0.04 13.64 20.34
CA ILE A 76 1.28 14.27 20.83
C ILE A 76 2.12 13.25 21.61
N GLY A 77 1.50 12.33 22.33
CA GLY A 77 2.20 11.23 23.00
C GLY A 77 2.96 11.65 24.27
N ASP A 78 2.68 12.83 24.82
CA ASP A 78 3.31 13.31 26.05
C ASP A 78 2.78 12.54 27.27
N VAL A 79 3.64 11.72 27.88
CA VAL A 79 3.32 10.88 29.04
C VAL A 79 2.81 11.67 30.25
N HIS A 80 3.17 12.95 30.38
CA HIS A 80 2.70 13.82 31.48
C HIS A 80 1.19 14.07 31.41
N THR A 81 0.55 13.76 30.28
CA THR A 81 -0.91 13.87 30.08
C THR A 81 -1.67 12.63 30.54
N ALA A 82 -0.97 11.56 30.95
CA ALA A 82 -1.60 10.31 31.36
C ALA A 82 -2.61 10.50 32.49
N GLU A 83 -2.28 11.29 33.51
CA GLU A 83 -3.14 11.45 34.69
C GLU A 83 -4.49 12.13 34.36
N VAL A 84 -4.46 13.16 33.50
CA VAL A 84 -5.70 13.80 33.07
C VAL A 84 -6.54 12.84 32.21
N LEU A 85 -5.91 12.05 31.34
CA LEU A 85 -6.60 11.04 30.53
C LEU A 85 -7.21 9.94 31.40
N ARG A 86 -6.51 9.47 32.45
CA ARG A 86 -7.05 8.50 33.43
C ARG A 86 -8.27 9.06 34.14
N THR A 87 -8.18 10.31 34.61
CA THR A 87 -9.30 11.00 35.27
C THR A 87 -10.49 11.12 34.33
N THR A 88 -10.27 11.47 33.06
CA THR A 88 -11.33 11.51 32.03
C THR A 88 -11.97 10.13 31.84
N ILE A 89 -11.18 9.06 31.74
CA ILE A 89 -11.70 7.69 31.55
C ILE A 89 -12.54 7.24 32.75
N GLY A 90 -12.11 7.57 33.97
CA GLY A 90 -12.81 7.23 35.21
C GLY A 90 -14.05 8.07 35.51
N ASN A 91 -14.23 9.22 34.85
CA ASN A 91 -15.36 10.12 35.12
C ASN A 91 -16.69 9.56 34.55
N PRO A 92 -17.68 9.19 35.39
CA PRO A 92 -18.96 8.68 34.91
C PRO A 92 -19.84 9.74 34.23
N GLU A 93 -19.63 11.03 34.55
CA GLU A 93 -20.36 12.16 33.96
C GLU A 93 -19.79 12.57 32.58
N GLU A 94 -18.61 12.06 32.21
CA GLU A 94 -18.05 12.31 30.90
C GLU A 94 -18.72 11.43 29.84
N SER A 95 -18.89 11.99 28.64
CA SER A 95 -19.45 11.29 27.50
C SER A 95 -18.62 10.04 27.15
N LEU A 96 -19.32 8.95 26.81
CA LEU A 96 -18.70 7.67 26.45
C LEU A 96 -17.71 7.80 25.28
N LEU A 97 -17.99 8.72 24.34
CA LEU A 97 -17.11 9.01 23.21
C LEU A 97 -15.78 9.64 23.65
N THR A 98 -15.82 10.64 24.53
CA THR A 98 -14.61 11.29 25.07
C THR A 98 -13.81 10.33 25.94
N ARG A 99 -14.48 9.55 26.79
CA ARG A 99 -13.83 8.48 27.58
C ARG A 99 -13.11 7.50 26.65
N ARG A 100 -13.77 7.06 25.57
CA ARG A 100 -13.16 6.15 24.58
C ARG A 100 -11.97 6.78 23.85
N ALA A 101 -12.05 8.07 23.50
CA ALA A 101 -10.93 8.79 22.89
C ALA A 101 -9.72 8.86 23.85
N ALA A 102 -9.96 9.09 25.13
CA ALA A 102 -8.92 9.06 26.15
C ALA A 102 -8.31 7.66 26.32
N VAL A 103 -9.11 6.58 26.31
CA VAL A 103 -8.58 5.20 26.29
C VAL A 103 -7.68 4.96 25.07
N GLY A 104 -8.11 5.39 23.88
CA GLY A 104 -7.31 5.29 22.66
C GLY A 104 -5.98 6.04 22.75
N SER A 105 -5.95 7.15 23.49
CA SER A 105 -4.76 7.97 23.71
C SER A 105 -3.72 7.26 24.58
N LEU A 106 -4.15 6.63 25.68
CA LEU A 106 -3.26 5.86 26.55
C LEU A 106 -2.66 4.61 25.88
N LEU A 107 -3.31 4.09 24.83
CA LEU A 107 -2.84 2.88 24.14
C LEU A 107 -1.43 3.03 23.57
N HIS A 108 -1.08 4.24 23.14
CA HIS A 108 0.19 4.56 22.48
C HIS A 108 1.25 5.17 23.41
N MET A 109 0.92 5.39 24.68
CA MET A 109 1.81 5.99 25.68
C MET A 109 2.36 4.92 26.63
N ASP A 110 3.61 5.04 27.08
CA ASP A 110 4.11 4.17 28.16
C ASP A 110 3.75 4.76 29.53
N THR A 111 2.65 4.28 30.10
CA THR A 111 2.03 4.86 31.30
C THR A 111 2.14 3.97 32.53
N GLY A 112 2.83 2.83 32.41
CA GLY A 112 3.00 1.87 33.50
C GLY A 112 1.78 0.97 33.73
N ASP A 113 1.50 0.66 35.00
CA ASP A 113 0.43 -0.25 35.40
C ASP A 113 -0.96 0.37 35.18
N GLU A 114 -1.80 -0.35 34.46
CA GLU A 114 -3.16 0.04 34.11
C GLU A 114 -4.22 -0.79 34.85
N ALA A 115 -3.88 -1.45 35.97
CA ALA A 115 -4.82 -2.28 36.76
C ALA A 115 -6.12 -1.55 37.16
N TRP A 116 -6.07 -0.23 37.38
CA TRP A 116 -7.25 0.61 37.66
C TRP A 116 -8.34 0.54 36.57
N VAL A 117 -7.96 0.20 35.33
CA VAL A 117 -8.89 0.04 34.20
C VAL A 117 -9.92 -1.06 34.48
N THR A 118 -9.55 -2.07 35.26
CA THR A 118 -10.46 -3.18 35.62
C THR A 118 -11.68 -2.67 36.38
N GLU A 119 -11.46 -1.82 37.38
CA GLU A 119 -12.51 -1.21 38.20
C GLU A 119 -13.41 -0.32 37.34
N VAL A 120 -12.83 0.53 36.49
CA VAL A 120 -13.60 1.40 35.60
C VAL A 120 -14.44 0.60 34.63
N ALA A 121 -13.90 -0.48 34.05
CA ALA A 121 -14.61 -1.33 33.13
C ALA A 121 -15.80 -2.04 33.78
N ASP A 122 -15.67 -2.47 35.04
CA ASP A 122 -16.72 -3.19 35.78
C ASP A 122 -17.80 -2.26 36.36
N GLN A 123 -17.46 -0.99 36.63
CA GLN A 123 -18.43 0.04 37.00
C GLN A 123 -19.25 0.57 35.80
N LEU A 124 -18.88 0.24 34.56
CA LEU A 124 -19.65 0.64 33.38
C LEU A 124 -21.03 -0.04 33.37
N ASN A 125 -22.07 0.76 33.62
CA ASN A 125 -23.45 0.31 33.51
C ASN A 125 -24.08 0.84 32.21
N PHE A 126 -24.28 -0.05 31.23
CA PHE A 126 -24.96 0.27 29.98
C PHE A 126 -25.83 -0.91 29.52
N SER A 127 -26.90 -0.62 28.79
CA SER A 127 -27.77 -1.64 28.21
C SER A 127 -27.04 -2.43 27.13
N PRO A 128 -27.27 -3.75 26.95
CA PRO A 128 -26.64 -4.53 25.88
C PRO A 128 -26.85 -3.95 24.45
N SER A 129 -27.92 -3.18 24.24
CA SER A 129 -28.18 -2.48 22.97
C SER A 129 -27.38 -1.19 22.79
N ASP A 130 -26.76 -0.65 23.85
CA ASP A 130 -25.95 0.56 23.80
C ASP A 130 -24.62 0.28 23.09
N ARG A 131 -24.53 0.78 21.85
CA ARG A 131 -23.34 0.66 21.01
C ARG A 131 -22.15 1.41 21.60
N GLN A 132 -22.36 2.57 22.24
CA GLN A 132 -21.26 3.40 22.75
C GLN A 132 -20.67 2.79 24.02
N GLY A 133 -21.52 2.33 24.94
CA GLY A 133 -21.09 1.62 26.15
C GLY A 133 -20.29 0.36 25.84
N ARG A 134 -20.79 -0.48 24.91
CA ARG A 134 -20.04 -1.66 24.43
C ARG A 134 -18.69 -1.29 23.82
N ALA A 135 -18.65 -0.23 23.02
CA ALA A 135 -17.42 0.20 22.38
C ALA A 135 -16.39 0.76 23.38
N LEU A 136 -16.83 1.47 24.43
CA LEU A 136 -15.96 1.92 25.52
C LEU A 136 -15.40 0.72 26.29
N ARG A 137 -16.26 -0.22 26.69
CA ARG A 137 -15.82 -1.45 27.39
C ARG A 137 -14.80 -2.23 26.56
N GLY A 138 -15.04 -2.39 25.26
CA GLY A 138 -14.09 -3.03 24.37
C GLY A 138 -12.76 -2.28 24.23
N ALA A 139 -12.77 -0.94 24.26
CA ALA A 139 -11.55 -0.15 24.28
C ALA A 139 -10.73 -0.38 25.57
N LEU A 140 -11.38 -0.45 26.73
CA LEU A 140 -10.73 -0.73 28.02
C LEU A 140 -10.11 -2.14 28.05
N VAL A 141 -10.84 -3.14 27.56
CA VAL A 141 -10.33 -4.51 27.41
C VAL A 141 -9.11 -4.52 26.48
N ASN A 142 -9.17 -3.82 25.35
CA ASN A 142 -8.05 -3.73 24.40
C ASN A 142 -6.84 -3.01 24.99
N LEU A 143 -7.03 -1.98 25.82
CA LEU A 143 -5.96 -1.29 26.53
C LEU A 143 -5.21 -2.29 27.43
N LEU A 144 -5.92 -2.97 28.32
CA LEU A 144 -5.33 -3.99 29.21
C LEU A 144 -4.66 -5.14 28.44
N ALA A 145 -5.30 -5.63 27.37
CA ALA A 145 -4.76 -6.69 26.53
C ALA A 145 -3.46 -6.30 25.80
N ARG A 146 -3.20 -5.00 25.65
CA ARG A 146 -2.02 -4.46 24.96
C ARG A 146 -0.87 -4.07 25.88
N LYS A 147 -1.16 -3.74 27.15
CA LYS A 147 -0.17 -3.42 28.19
C LYS A 147 0.45 -4.66 28.82
N GLU A 148 1.35 -4.43 29.78
CA GLU A 148 1.89 -5.51 30.60
C GLU A 148 0.77 -6.21 31.39
N ILE A 149 0.75 -7.55 31.32
CA ILE A 149 -0.28 -8.36 31.96
C ILE A 149 0.24 -8.85 33.32
N THR A 150 -0.18 -8.15 34.37
CA THR A 150 -0.01 -8.53 35.79
C THR A 150 -0.89 -9.72 36.17
N PRO A 151 -0.66 -10.39 37.33
CA PRO A 151 -1.54 -11.45 37.82
C PRO A 151 -3.00 -11.01 37.99
N GLU A 152 -3.23 -9.79 38.44
CA GLU A 152 -4.56 -9.20 38.68
C GLU A 152 -5.28 -8.96 37.35
N THR A 153 -4.61 -8.29 36.40
CA THR A 153 -5.16 -8.01 35.06
C THR A 153 -5.35 -9.31 34.26
N LYS A 154 -4.48 -10.30 34.43
CA LYS A 154 -4.67 -11.66 33.89
C LYS A 154 -5.98 -12.26 34.42
N ALA A 155 -6.18 -12.30 35.73
CA ALA A 155 -7.38 -12.86 36.34
C ALA A 155 -8.65 -12.14 35.86
N TRP A 156 -8.57 -10.83 35.68
CA TRP A 156 -9.67 -10.03 35.14
C TRP A 156 -9.98 -10.36 33.67
N LEU A 157 -8.96 -10.40 32.80
CA LEU A 157 -9.13 -10.77 31.38
C LEU A 157 -9.68 -12.20 31.22
N VAL A 158 -9.24 -13.13 32.06
CA VAL A 158 -9.84 -14.48 32.16
C VAL A 158 -11.32 -14.38 32.51
N GLY A 159 -11.69 -13.54 33.48
CA GLY A 159 -13.08 -13.24 33.83
C GLY A 159 -13.90 -12.68 32.65
N VAL A 160 -13.32 -11.79 31.84
CA VAL A 160 -13.93 -11.27 30.60
C VAL A 160 -14.22 -12.42 29.64
N ILE A 161 -13.25 -13.29 29.36
CA ILE A 161 -13.43 -14.45 28.49
C ILE A 161 -14.53 -15.39 29.01
N TYR A 162 -14.69 -15.52 30.33
CA TYR A 162 -15.72 -16.40 30.89
C TYR A 162 -17.13 -15.84 30.90
N ARG A 163 -17.30 -14.51 30.97
CA ARG A 163 -18.57 -13.89 31.39
C ARG A 163 -19.02 -12.72 30.54
N ASP A 164 -18.13 -12.09 29.78
CA ASP A 164 -18.50 -10.90 29.02
C ASP A 164 -19.51 -11.26 27.93
N PRO A 165 -20.67 -10.56 27.85
CA PRO A 165 -21.69 -10.87 26.87
C PRO A 165 -21.25 -10.54 25.44
N ASP A 166 -20.32 -9.59 25.26
CA ASP A 166 -19.85 -9.20 23.93
C ASP A 166 -18.72 -10.13 23.47
N PRO A 167 -18.92 -10.91 22.38
CA PRO A 167 -17.88 -11.81 21.87
C PRO A 167 -16.61 -11.09 21.43
N MET A 168 -16.69 -9.80 21.05
CA MET A 168 -15.53 -9.04 20.64
C MET A 168 -14.62 -8.73 21.82
N ASN A 169 -15.19 -8.48 23.01
CA ASN A 169 -14.45 -8.29 24.26
C ASN A 169 -13.74 -9.59 24.65
N ARG A 170 -14.46 -10.72 24.61
CA ARG A 170 -13.88 -12.05 24.88
C ARG A 170 -12.73 -12.37 23.92
N THR A 171 -12.92 -12.11 22.62
CA THR A 171 -11.90 -12.30 21.58
C THR A 171 -10.65 -11.46 21.88
N THR A 172 -10.83 -10.18 22.18
CA THR A 172 -9.73 -9.24 22.46
C THR A 172 -8.96 -9.63 23.71
N ALA A 173 -9.65 -10.00 24.79
CA ALA A 173 -9.02 -10.45 26.03
C ALA A 173 -8.18 -11.70 25.81
N LEU A 174 -8.71 -12.68 25.06
CA LEU A 174 -8.00 -13.91 24.74
C LEU A 174 -6.77 -13.67 23.86
N GLU A 175 -6.89 -12.82 22.84
CA GLU A 175 -5.75 -12.44 22.00
C GLU A 175 -4.63 -11.77 22.83
N GLY A 176 -5.00 -10.89 23.77
CA GLY A 176 -4.06 -10.26 24.70
C GLY A 176 -3.27 -11.28 25.53
N LEU A 177 -3.99 -12.18 26.20
CA LEU A 177 -3.38 -13.24 26.99
C LEU A 177 -2.49 -14.16 26.14
N ALA A 178 -2.96 -14.56 24.95
CA ALA A 178 -2.20 -15.39 24.03
C ALA A 178 -0.92 -14.68 23.56
N ARG A 179 -1.01 -13.38 23.23
CA ARG A 179 0.14 -12.57 22.81
C ARG A 179 1.20 -12.44 23.88
N ALA A 180 0.80 -12.35 25.15
CA ALA A 180 1.69 -12.30 26.30
C ALA A 180 2.20 -13.68 26.77
N GLY A 181 1.82 -14.78 26.12
CA GLY A 181 2.15 -16.13 26.58
C GLY A 181 1.50 -16.50 27.93
N ARG A 182 0.39 -15.84 28.28
CA ARG A 182 -0.34 -16.00 29.54
C ARG A 182 -1.69 -16.73 29.39
N ALA A 183 -1.98 -17.26 28.20
CA ALA A 183 -3.19 -18.05 27.97
C ALA A 183 -3.01 -19.49 28.47
N ASP A 184 -3.54 -19.78 29.66
CA ASP A 184 -3.36 -21.09 30.30
C ASP A 184 -4.09 -22.22 29.54
N PRO A 185 -3.60 -23.48 29.62
CA PRO A 185 -4.20 -24.60 28.90
C PRO A 185 -5.68 -24.81 29.23
N ASP A 186 -6.06 -24.65 30.50
CA ASP A 186 -7.44 -24.86 30.95
C ASP A 186 -8.41 -23.81 30.39
N LEU A 187 -7.95 -22.57 30.23
CA LEU A 187 -8.71 -21.50 29.58
C LEU A 187 -8.91 -21.80 28.10
N ILE A 188 -7.86 -22.25 27.41
CA ILE A 188 -7.95 -22.65 26.01
C ILE A 188 -8.89 -23.85 25.86
N LYS A 189 -8.70 -24.91 26.65
CA LYS A 189 -9.59 -26.09 26.65
C LYS A 189 -11.03 -25.68 26.90
N PHE A 190 -11.28 -24.82 27.89
CA PHE A 190 -12.62 -24.29 28.13
C PHE A 190 -13.25 -23.64 26.89
N THR A 191 -12.43 -22.95 26.09
CA THR A 191 -12.88 -22.26 24.87
C THR A 191 -13.13 -23.24 23.72
N ILE A 192 -12.25 -24.23 23.51
CA ILE A 192 -12.24 -25.05 22.28
C ILE A 192 -12.56 -26.55 22.46
N ALA A 193 -12.47 -27.12 23.67
CA ALA A 193 -12.70 -28.54 23.98
C ALA A 193 -13.65 -28.79 25.16
N PRO A 194 -14.93 -29.13 24.91
CA PRO A 194 -15.99 -29.13 25.93
C PRO A 194 -16.22 -30.47 26.65
N GLU A 195 -15.27 -31.41 26.71
CA GLU A 195 -15.52 -32.79 27.23
C GLU A 195 -15.79 -32.90 28.75
N ARG A 196 -16.18 -31.82 29.43
CA ARG A 196 -16.88 -31.91 30.72
C ARG A 196 -18.18 -31.11 30.65
N PRO A 197 -19.35 -31.72 30.95
CA PRO A 197 -20.55 -30.95 31.22
C PRO A 197 -20.24 -29.99 32.37
N ARG A 198 -20.45 -28.70 32.13
CA ARG A 198 -20.10 -27.68 33.10
C ARG A 198 -20.96 -27.86 34.34
N SER A 199 -20.37 -27.75 35.53
CA SER A 199 -21.11 -27.68 36.80
C SER A 199 -22.08 -26.49 36.84
N ASP A 200 -21.82 -25.45 36.04
CA ASP A 200 -22.59 -24.21 35.96
C ASP A 200 -23.66 -24.18 34.85
N LYS A 201 -23.83 -25.28 34.09
CA LYS A 201 -24.83 -25.43 33.00
C LYS A 201 -24.78 -24.39 31.86
N ARG A 202 -23.74 -23.56 31.75
CA ARG A 202 -23.66 -22.51 30.71
C ARG A 202 -23.36 -23.11 29.31
N PRO A 203 -23.92 -22.59 28.21
CA PRO A 203 -23.64 -23.09 26.86
C PRO A 203 -22.17 -22.87 26.44
N ARG A 204 -21.69 -23.67 25.48
CA ARG A 204 -20.36 -23.55 24.84
C ARG A 204 -20.16 -22.13 24.30
N ASP A 205 -18.93 -21.62 24.25
CA ASP A 205 -18.66 -20.43 23.45
C ASP A 205 -18.83 -20.81 21.97
N THR A 206 -19.90 -20.31 21.37
CA THR A 206 -20.23 -20.54 19.95
C THR A 206 -19.68 -19.41 19.08
N ASP A 207 -18.99 -18.44 19.67
CA ASP A 207 -18.45 -17.33 18.92
C ASP A 207 -17.21 -17.77 18.12
N ARG A 208 -17.32 -17.57 16.81
CA ARG A 208 -16.30 -18.00 15.85
C ARG A 208 -14.97 -17.26 16.05
N GLY A 209 -15.02 -15.99 16.47
CA GLY A 209 -13.84 -15.16 16.72
C GLY A 209 -13.06 -15.64 17.94
N VAL A 210 -13.77 -15.93 19.04
CA VAL A 210 -13.17 -16.45 20.27
C VAL A 210 -12.54 -17.82 20.03
N CYS A 211 -13.29 -18.75 19.43
CA CYS A 211 -12.80 -20.10 19.14
C CYS A 211 -11.60 -20.10 18.17
N GLY A 212 -11.65 -19.28 17.11
CA GLY A 212 -10.55 -19.15 16.15
C GLY A 212 -9.29 -18.58 16.80
N THR A 213 -9.47 -17.61 17.70
CA THR A 213 -8.37 -16.99 18.45
C THR A 213 -7.72 -17.98 19.42
N ALA A 214 -8.52 -18.79 20.14
CA ALA A 214 -8.01 -19.84 21.01
C ALA A 214 -7.19 -20.88 20.22
N ALA A 215 -7.72 -21.36 19.10
CA ALA A 215 -7.00 -22.32 18.25
C ALA A 215 -5.70 -21.72 17.71
N LYS A 216 -5.74 -20.45 17.27
CA LYS A 216 -4.55 -19.72 16.82
C LYS A 216 -3.51 -19.57 17.93
N ALA A 217 -3.92 -19.32 19.16
CA ALA A 217 -3.02 -19.21 20.31
C ALA A 217 -2.22 -20.51 20.54
N VAL A 218 -2.87 -21.67 20.39
CA VAL A 218 -2.20 -22.98 20.47
C VAL A 218 -1.13 -23.12 19.39
N VAL A 219 -1.47 -22.84 18.13
CA VAL A 219 -0.52 -22.94 17.01
C VAL A 219 0.63 -21.95 17.19
N ARG A 220 0.34 -20.72 17.60
CA ARG A 220 1.35 -19.68 17.86
C ARG A 220 2.38 -20.12 18.91
N ALA A 221 1.93 -20.78 19.97
CA ALA A 221 2.80 -21.21 21.05
C ALA A 221 3.74 -22.36 20.65
N ALA A 222 3.63 -22.92 19.44
CA ALA A 222 4.38 -24.11 19.04
C ALA A 222 5.90 -23.94 19.03
N ALA A 223 6.39 -22.74 18.72
CA ALA A 223 7.82 -22.46 18.68
C ALA A 223 8.43 -22.40 20.10
N ASP A 224 7.74 -21.73 21.03
CA ASP A 224 8.27 -21.41 22.36
C ASP A 224 7.83 -22.43 23.43
N HIS A 225 6.69 -23.08 23.22
CA HIS A 225 6.04 -23.98 24.18
C HIS A 225 5.48 -25.25 23.48
N PRO A 226 6.36 -26.16 23.01
CA PRO A 226 5.95 -27.34 22.25
C PRO A 226 5.10 -28.33 23.06
N ALA A 227 5.42 -28.55 24.35
CA ALA A 227 4.64 -29.45 25.22
C ALA A 227 3.21 -28.93 25.48
N TYR A 228 3.07 -27.62 25.68
CA TYR A 228 1.79 -26.93 25.79
C TYR A 228 0.96 -27.16 24.53
N THR A 229 1.57 -26.92 23.38
CA THR A 229 0.95 -27.08 22.05
C THR A 229 0.46 -28.50 21.84
N GLU A 230 1.33 -29.50 22.00
CA GLU A 230 0.98 -30.92 21.83
C GLU A 230 -0.20 -31.35 22.72
N SER A 231 -0.27 -30.85 23.95
CA SER A 231 -1.36 -31.17 24.87
C SER A 231 -2.74 -30.62 24.42
N LEU A 232 -2.75 -29.60 23.55
CA LEU A 232 -3.95 -28.88 23.11
C LEU A 232 -4.30 -29.11 21.63
N LEU A 233 -3.38 -29.64 20.81
CA LEU A 233 -3.66 -29.98 19.42
C LEU A 233 -4.87 -30.92 19.25
N PRO A 234 -5.12 -31.92 20.12
CA PRO A 234 -6.35 -32.73 20.01
C PRO A 234 -7.63 -31.90 20.13
N SER A 235 -7.63 -30.88 21.00
CA SER A 235 -8.74 -29.94 21.17
C SER A 235 -8.92 -29.05 19.94
N VAL A 236 -7.82 -28.57 19.36
CA VAL A 236 -7.85 -27.80 18.11
C VAL A 236 -8.38 -28.67 16.97
N ALA A 237 -7.84 -29.87 16.78
CA ALA A 237 -8.28 -30.80 15.74
C ALA A 237 -9.77 -31.14 15.85
N HIS A 238 -10.25 -31.40 17.07
CA HIS A 238 -11.67 -31.63 17.33
C HIS A 238 -12.53 -30.41 16.94
N LEU A 239 -12.14 -29.20 17.36
CA LEU A 239 -12.84 -27.97 16.99
C LEU A 239 -12.90 -27.80 15.47
N LEU A 240 -11.77 -27.96 14.77
CA LEU A 240 -11.69 -27.76 13.33
C LEU A 240 -12.56 -28.75 12.55
N ALA A 241 -12.59 -30.02 12.97
CA ALA A 241 -13.31 -31.09 12.29
C ALA A 241 -14.84 -31.07 12.47
N GLN A 242 -15.36 -30.28 13.42
CA GLN A 242 -16.81 -30.21 13.65
C GLN A 242 -17.55 -29.61 12.46
N LYS A 243 -18.67 -30.23 12.08
CA LYS A 243 -19.48 -29.86 10.91
C LYS A 243 -19.95 -28.40 10.88
N ASP A 244 -20.21 -27.81 12.05
CA ASP A 244 -20.69 -26.44 12.22
C ASP A 244 -19.57 -25.39 12.34
N THR A 245 -18.31 -25.82 12.38
CA THR A 245 -17.17 -24.90 12.46
C THR A 245 -16.98 -24.15 11.14
N HIS A 246 -17.02 -22.81 11.21
CA HIS A 246 -16.93 -21.94 10.04
C HIS A 246 -15.47 -21.61 9.68
N LYS A 247 -15.22 -21.19 8.42
CA LYS A 247 -13.89 -20.75 7.95
C LYS A 247 -13.20 -19.68 8.83
N SER A 248 -13.98 -18.83 9.50
CA SER A 248 -13.44 -17.79 10.41
C SER A 248 -12.83 -18.36 11.69
N THR A 249 -13.16 -19.61 12.06
CA THR A 249 -12.55 -20.36 13.15
C THR A 249 -11.38 -21.20 12.65
N ILE A 250 -11.47 -21.71 11.41
CA ILE A 250 -10.47 -22.60 10.78
C ILE A 250 -9.23 -21.85 10.29
N ASN A 251 -9.43 -20.75 9.59
CA ASN A 251 -8.35 -20.01 8.95
C ASN A 251 -7.33 -19.40 9.94
N PRO A 252 -7.73 -18.86 11.11
CA PRO A 252 -6.76 -18.26 12.03
C PRO A 252 -5.62 -19.19 12.49
N PRO A 253 -5.87 -20.41 13.02
CA PRO A 253 -4.78 -21.32 13.39
C PRO A 253 -3.95 -21.79 12.19
N LEU A 254 -4.59 -22.12 11.07
CA LEU A 254 -3.88 -22.61 9.88
C LEU A 254 -3.02 -21.52 9.22
N GLY A 255 -3.57 -20.32 9.05
CA GLY A 255 -2.83 -19.19 8.51
C GLY A 255 -1.62 -18.78 9.38
N HIS A 256 -1.67 -19.05 10.69
CA HIS A 256 -0.55 -18.76 11.58
C HIS A 256 0.66 -19.69 11.38
N LEU A 257 0.47 -20.87 10.78
CA LEU A 257 1.58 -21.78 10.42
C LEU A 257 2.63 -21.09 9.54
N ARG A 258 2.21 -20.12 8.71
CA ARG A 258 3.10 -19.30 7.87
C ARG A 258 4.11 -18.48 8.67
N LEU A 259 3.78 -18.10 9.90
CA LEU A 259 4.62 -17.26 10.76
C LEU A 259 5.55 -18.07 11.66
N LEU A 260 5.34 -19.39 11.80
CA LEU A 260 6.22 -20.25 12.59
C LEU A 260 7.46 -20.66 11.80
N PRO A 261 8.60 -20.96 12.46
CA PRO A 261 9.74 -21.61 11.81
C PRO A 261 9.30 -22.89 11.07
N LEU A 262 9.79 -23.09 9.85
CA LEU A 262 9.30 -24.16 8.95
C LEU A 262 9.25 -25.55 9.62
N PRO A 263 10.29 -26.02 10.35
CA PRO A 263 10.24 -27.34 10.99
C PRO A 263 9.18 -27.44 12.09
N VAL A 264 8.85 -26.32 12.75
CA VAL A 264 7.78 -26.26 13.75
C VAL A 264 6.43 -26.31 13.05
N ALA A 265 6.26 -25.53 11.98
CA ALA A 265 5.04 -25.48 11.19
C ALA A 265 4.69 -26.85 10.58
N GLU A 266 5.66 -27.55 9.98
CA GLU A 266 5.47 -28.90 9.42
C GLU A 266 5.04 -29.91 10.48
N ARG A 267 5.66 -29.85 11.68
CA ARG A 267 5.35 -30.75 12.79
C ARG A 267 3.92 -30.53 13.29
N VAL A 268 3.54 -29.27 13.54
CA VAL A 268 2.19 -28.92 14.00
C VAL A 268 1.14 -29.27 12.95
N PHE A 269 1.40 -28.96 11.67
CA PHE A 269 0.47 -29.26 10.59
C PHE A 269 0.26 -30.76 10.42
N THR A 270 1.35 -31.54 10.35
CA THR A 270 1.28 -33.01 10.27
C THR A 270 0.48 -33.56 11.44
N ARG A 271 0.76 -33.08 12.66
CA ARG A 271 0.05 -33.53 13.86
C ARG A 271 -1.44 -33.18 13.84
N LEU A 272 -1.80 -31.98 13.37
CA LEU A 272 -3.20 -31.60 13.19
C LEU A 272 -3.91 -32.51 12.18
N VAL A 273 -3.29 -32.79 11.04
CA VAL A 273 -3.86 -33.67 10.00
C VAL A 273 -4.07 -35.09 10.53
N GLU A 274 -3.08 -35.64 11.24
CA GLU A 274 -3.19 -36.96 11.91
C GLU A 274 -4.37 -37.01 12.90
N LEU A 275 -4.48 -35.97 13.74
CA LEU A 275 -5.53 -35.90 14.76
C LEU A 275 -6.91 -35.70 14.16
N ILE A 276 -7.03 -34.94 13.07
CA ILE A 276 -8.30 -34.74 12.35
C ILE A 276 -8.74 -36.07 11.73
N GLY A 277 -7.84 -36.77 11.03
CA GLY A 277 -8.11 -38.04 10.37
C GLY A 277 -9.26 -37.92 9.36
N ASP A 278 -10.11 -38.95 9.31
CA ASP A 278 -11.24 -39.01 8.36
C ASP A 278 -12.37 -38.02 8.69
N ARG A 279 -12.37 -37.42 9.89
CA ARG A 279 -13.38 -36.42 10.30
C ARG A 279 -13.32 -35.13 9.47
N ARG A 280 -12.30 -34.97 8.62
CA ARG A 280 -12.17 -33.80 7.73
C ARG A 280 -13.33 -33.65 6.76
N THR A 281 -13.94 -34.76 6.32
CA THR A 281 -15.07 -34.75 5.37
C THR A 281 -16.37 -34.23 5.98
N ASP A 282 -16.43 -34.12 7.30
CA ASP A 282 -17.62 -33.64 8.01
C ASP A 282 -17.76 -32.11 7.93
N ASN A 283 -16.68 -31.38 7.57
CA ASN A 283 -16.67 -29.91 7.50
C ASN A 283 -16.36 -29.40 6.08
N PRO A 284 -17.26 -28.60 5.45
CA PRO A 284 -17.11 -28.17 4.06
C PRO A 284 -16.00 -27.12 3.82
N TYR A 285 -15.43 -26.53 4.87
CA TYR A 285 -14.38 -25.52 4.77
C TYR A 285 -12.98 -26.08 5.07
N LEU A 286 -12.90 -27.22 5.77
CA LEU A 286 -11.65 -27.71 6.34
C LEU A 286 -10.71 -28.28 5.29
N ASP A 287 -11.21 -29.12 4.37
CA ASP A 287 -10.38 -29.76 3.34
C ASP A 287 -9.63 -28.74 2.48
N LYS A 288 -10.34 -27.69 2.04
CA LYS A 288 -9.73 -26.60 1.28
C LYS A 288 -8.64 -25.89 2.08
N ALA A 289 -8.91 -25.55 3.34
CA ALA A 289 -7.95 -24.84 4.18
C ALA A 289 -6.70 -25.67 4.51
N LEU A 290 -6.86 -26.99 4.71
CA LEU A 290 -5.74 -27.92 4.88
C LEU A 290 -4.91 -28.05 3.60
N ALA A 291 -5.55 -28.15 2.43
CA ALA A 291 -4.85 -28.22 1.15
C ALA A 291 -4.03 -26.94 0.87
N GLU A 292 -4.62 -25.76 1.10
CA GLU A 292 -3.93 -24.47 0.99
C GLU A 292 -2.71 -24.41 1.94
N SER A 293 -2.88 -24.84 3.19
CA SER A 293 -1.79 -24.85 4.18
C SER A 293 -0.68 -25.84 3.83
N GLN A 294 -1.03 -27.00 3.26
CA GLN A 294 -0.07 -27.98 2.78
C GLN A 294 0.76 -27.44 1.61
N GLN A 295 0.11 -26.76 0.67
CA GLN A 295 0.77 -26.11 -0.46
C GLN A 295 1.75 -25.04 0.03
N ASP A 296 1.33 -24.15 0.94
CA ASP A 296 2.21 -23.13 1.50
C ASP A 296 3.47 -23.72 2.15
N LEU A 297 3.32 -24.82 2.89
CA LEU A 297 4.45 -25.51 3.53
C LEU A 297 5.40 -26.14 2.51
N ALA A 298 4.86 -26.72 1.44
CA ALA A 298 5.65 -27.29 0.35
C ALA A 298 6.47 -26.20 -0.37
N GLU A 299 5.84 -25.07 -0.69
CA GLU A 299 6.51 -23.91 -1.31
C GLU A 299 7.62 -23.35 -0.40
N ARG A 300 7.35 -23.18 0.90
CA ARG A 300 8.35 -22.71 1.86
C ARG A 300 9.54 -23.68 1.99
N LYS A 301 9.29 -24.99 1.91
CA LYS A 301 10.33 -26.01 1.95
C LYS A 301 11.18 -26.00 0.68
N GLN A 302 10.55 -25.84 -0.47
CA GLN A 302 11.26 -25.69 -1.74
C GLN A 302 12.18 -24.47 -1.72
N VAL A 303 11.65 -23.30 -1.36
CA VAL A 303 12.45 -22.06 -1.27
C VAL A 303 13.61 -22.23 -0.29
N ARG A 304 13.38 -22.86 0.87
CA ARG A 304 14.44 -23.12 1.83
C ARG A 304 15.52 -24.06 1.28
N ALA A 305 15.13 -25.14 0.59
CA ALA A 305 16.07 -26.05 -0.04
C ALA A 305 16.87 -25.38 -1.16
N GLU A 306 16.25 -24.49 -1.93
CA GLU A 306 16.92 -23.67 -2.95
C GLU A 306 17.94 -22.72 -2.32
N VAL A 307 17.59 -22.04 -1.22
CA VAL A 307 18.49 -21.16 -0.48
C VAL A 307 19.65 -21.93 0.17
N GLU A 308 19.37 -23.08 0.79
CA GLU A 308 20.41 -23.93 1.41
C GLU A 308 21.33 -24.56 0.36
N SER A 309 20.80 -24.95 -0.80
CA SER A 309 21.58 -25.40 -1.97
C SER A 309 22.47 -24.27 -2.50
N PHE A 310 21.93 -23.06 -2.61
CA PHE A 310 22.68 -21.87 -3.03
C PHE A 310 23.79 -21.51 -2.04
N ALA A 311 23.54 -21.63 -0.74
CA ALA A 311 24.52 -21.33 0.29
C ALA A 311 25.65 -22.39 0.40
N SER A 312 25.35 -23.67 0.12
CA SER A 312 26.29 -24.79 0.28
C SER A 312 27.11 -25.10 -0.98
N ASN A 313 26.57 -24.82 -2.17
CA ASN A 313 27.29 -24.98 -3.42
C ASN A 313 26.81 -23.94 -4.46
N PRO A 314 27.14 -22.65 -4.25
CA PRO A 314 26.70 -21.57 -5.14
C PRO A 314 27.16 -21.81 -6.59
N GLU A 315 28.36 -22.37 -6.79
CA GLU A 315 28.87 -22.76 -8.11
C GLU A 315 28.03 -23.85 -8.79
N ALA A 316 27.57 -24.89 -8.08
CA ALA A 316 26.73 -25.93 -8.67
C ALA A 316 25.29 -25.47 -8.95
N VAL A 317 24.72 -24.60 -8.11
CA VAL A 317 23.40 -24.00 -8.37
C VAL A 317 23.48 -23.00 -9.53
N LEU A 318 24.52 -22.16 -9.55
CA LEU A 318 24.83 -21.31 -10.70
C LEU A 318 25.14 -22.14 -11.94
N MET A 319 25.79 -23.30 -11.82
CA MET A 319 25.96 -24.25 -12.92
C MET A 319 24.63 -24.86 -13.35
N GLY A 320 23.72 -25.23 -12.46
CA GLY A 320 22.37 -25.68 -12.83
C GLY A 320 21.58 -24.61 -13.58
N PHE A 321 21.68 -23.34 -13.17
CA PHE A 321 21.16 -22.19 -13.90
C PHE A 321 21.89 -21.95 -15.24
N ARG A 322 23.21 -22.15 -15.29
CA ARG A 322 24.05 -22.05 -16.50
C ARG A 322 23.93 -23.27 -17.43
N GLU A 323 23.48 -24.42 -16.94
CA GLU A 323 23.26 -25.65 -17.71
C GLU A 323 21.83 -25.69 -18.25
N GLN A 324 20.85 -25.20 -17.50
CA GLN A 324 19.53 -24.84 -18.05
C GLN A 324 19.62 -23.66 -19.05
N ARG A 325 20.66 -22.82 -18.93
CA ARG A 325 21.09 -21.87 -19.96
C ARG A 325 22.38 -22.31 -20.65
N LYS A 326 22.43 -23.50 -21.25
CA LYS A 326 23.36 -23.72 -22.36
C LYS A 326 22.94 -22.84 -23.54
N SER A 327 23.31 -21.56 -23.47
CA SER A 327 23.39 -20.70 -24.65
C SER A 327 24.34 -21.40 -25.63
N ARG A 328 23.82 -21.68 -26.81
CA ARG A 328 24.55 -22.33 -27.90
C ARG A 328 25.38 -21.33 -28.71
N PHE A 329 25.56 -20.09 -28.22
CA PHE A 329 25.95 -18.96 -29.06
C PHE A 329 27.13 -18.19 -28.48
N GLU A 330 28.14 -17.99 -29.33
CA GLU A 330 29.23 -17.06 -29.11
C GLU A 330 28.67 -15.64 -28.95
N VAL A 331 29.12 -14.98 -27.89
CA VAL A 331 28.87 -13.55 -27.66
C VAL A 331 29.74 -12.78 -28.64
N THR A 332 29.12 -12.23 -29.68
CA THR A 332 29.75 -11.21 -30.52
C THR A 332 29.49 -9.85 -29.88
N ALA A 333 30.55 -9.10 -29.61
CA ALA A 333 30.45 -7.70 -29.21
C ALA A 333 29.79 -6.90 -30.35
N PRO A 334 28.92 -5.91 -30.05
CA PRO A 334 28.22 -5.16 -31.08
C PRO A 334 29.19 -4.36 -31.95
N GLU A 335 29.08 -4.52 -33.26
CA GLU A 335 29.77 -3.68 -34.25
C GLU A 335 29.23 -2.24 -34.20
N ILE A 336 30.08 -1.27 -34.58
CA ILE A 336 29.82 0.18 -34.47
C ILE A 336 28.60 0.64 -35.29
N ASP A 337 28.17 -0.15 -36.28
CA ASP A 337 27.14 0.19 -37.28
C ASP A 337 25.68 -0.08 -36.82
N ASP A 338 25.49 -0.47 -35.55
CA ASP A 338 24.21 -1.00 -35.06
C ASP A 338 23.41 -0.03 -34.15
N LYS A 339 23.70 1.28 -34.29
CA LYS A 339 23.06 2.39 -33.55
C LYS A 339 21.61 2.62 -34.03
N CYS A 340 20.70 2.89 -33.09
CA CYS A 340 19.37 3.42 -33.41
C CYS A 340 19.31 4.93 -33.16
N HIS A 341 18.42 5.64 -33.84
CA HIS A 341 18.22 7.08 -33.61
C HIS A 341 17.25 7.32 -32.46
N VAL A 342 16.17 6.53 -32.43
CA VAL A 342 15.09 6.65 -31.45
C VAL A 342 14.84 5.28 -30.80
N ALA A 343 14.54 5.32 -29.53
CA ALA A 343 14.04 4.20 -28.76
C ALA A 343 12.61 4.48 -28.33
N LEU A 344 11.65 3.66 -28.76
CA LEU A 344 10.29 3.72 -28.24
C LEU A 344 10.13 2.74 -27.08
N LEU A 345 9.53 3.20 -26.00
CA LEU A 345 9.25 2.37 -24.83
C LEU A 345 7.76 2.40 -24.53
N THR A 346 7.19 1.23 -24.28
CA THR A 346 5.83 1.03 -23.74
C THR A 346 5.91 0.38 -22.37
N ALA A 347 4.93 0.65 -21.51
CA ALA A 347 4.88 0.12 -20.15
C ALA A 347 3.99 -1.12 -20.04
N VAL A 348 2.82 -1.08 -20.69
CA VAL A 348 1.78 -2.12 -20.53
C VAL A 348 1.38 -2.78 -21.85
N PRO A 349 0.85 -4.03 -21.81
CA PRO A 349 0.50 -4.78 -23.01
C PRO A 349 -0.45 -4.08 -23.98
N VAL A 350 -1.38 -3.25 -23.50
CA VAL A 350 -2.31 -2.51 -24.36
C VAL A 350 -1.59 -1.44 -25.19
N GLU A 351 -0.56 -0.80 -24.64
CA GLU A 351 0.26 0.18 -25.34
C GLU A 351 1.12 -0.48 -26.41
N THR A 352 1.76 -1.61 -26.06
CA THR A 352 2.57 -2.40 -27.00
C THR A 352 1.72 -2.91 -28.16
N LYS A 353 0.54 -3.50 -27.86
CA LYS A 353 -0.40 -3.97 -28.89
C LYS A 353 -0.83 -2.83 -29.81
N ALA A 354 -1.12 -1.65 -29.26
CA ALA A 354 -1.49 -0.49 -30.06
C ALA A 354 -0.34 -0.01 -30.96
N LEU A 355 0.90 -0.01 -30.47
CA LEU A 355 2.07 0.31 -31.28
C LEU A 355 2.20 -0.64 -32.48
N PHE A 356 2.19 -1.96 -32.25
CA PHE A 356 2.30 -2.93 -33.34
C PHE A 356 1.11 -2.87 -34.29
N GLN A 357 -0.11 -2.65 -33.80
CA GLN A 357 -1.26 -2.44 -34.66
C GLN A 357 -1.05 -1.23 -35.59
N VAL A 358 -0.52 -0.12 -35.09
CA VAL A 358 -0.26 1.08 -35.92
C VAL A 358 0.89 0.84 -36.90
N LEU A 359 1.91 0.06 -36.52
CA LEU A 359 2.98 -0.36 -37.43
C LEU A 359 2.42 -1.21 -38.58
N ASP A 360 1.55 -2.18 -38.27
CA ASP A 360 0.86 -3.02 -39.25
C ASP A 360 -0.06 -2.20 -40.17
N GLU A 361 -0.85 -1.29 -39.60
CA GLU A 361 -1.72 -0.35 -40.35
C GLU A 361 -0.91 0.52 -41.34
N ARG A 362 0.34 0.84 -40.99
CA ARG A 362 1.26 1.64 -41.82
C ARG A 362 2.15 0.78 -42.74
N GLY A 363 2.05 -0.55 -42.67
CA GLY A 363 2.87 -1.47 -43.45
C GLY A 363 4.36 -1.41 -43.10
N ILE A 364 4.71 -1.10 -41.85
CA ILE A 364 6.09 -0.96 -41.38
C ILE A 364 6.58 -2.31 -40.89
N ALA A 365 7.57 -2.88 -41.57
CA ALA A 365 8.15 -4.16 -41.19
C ALA A 365 9.02 -4.01 -39.91
N THR A 366 8.84 -4.95 -38.99
CA THR A 366 9.65 -5.07 -37.78
C THR A 366 10.58 -6.29 -37.85
N VAL A 367 11.75 -6.16 -37.23
CA VAL A 367 12.74 -7.23 -37.11
C VAL A 367 12.99 -7.46 -35.63
N GLY A 368 12.67 -8.67 -35.17
CA GLY A 368 13.00 -9.11 -33.82
C GLY A 368 14.50 -9.30 -33.65
N VAL A 369 15.09 -8.64 -32.67
CA VAL A 369 16.52 -8.71 -32.33
C VAL A 369 16.66 -9.08 -30.86
N GLN A 370 17.56 -10.01 -30.56
CA GLN A 370 17.93 -10.32 -29.18
C GLN A 370 19.30 -9.73 -28.84
N ARG A 371 19.39 -8.90 -27.81
CA ARG A 371 20.64 -8.35 -27.27
C ARG A 371 20.67 -8.51 -25.76
N ASP A 372 21.80 -8.98 -25.22
CA ASP A 372 22.01 -9.18 -23.79
C ASP A 372 20.88 -9.96 -23.08
N GLY A 373 20.28 -10.92 -23.79
CA GLY A 373 19.19 -11.76 -23.28
C GLY A 373 17.80 -11.13 -23.30
N ARG A 374 17.64 -9.91 -23.85
CA ARG A 374 16.34 -9.26 -24.08
C ARG A 374 15.95 -9.21 -25.54
N TYR A 375 14.65 -9.24 -25.79
CA TYR A 375 14.07 -9.09 -27.12
C TYR A 375 13.65 -7.64 -27.36
N TYR A 376 13.96 -7.17 -28.55
CA TYR A 376 13.62 -5.87 -29.08
C TYR A 376 13.06 -6.03 -30.47
N ASP A 377 12.22 -5.10 -30.90
CA ASP A 377 11.79 -5.00 -32.28
C ASP A 377 12.42 -3.75 -32.88
N VAL A 378 13.07 -3.93 -34.03
CA VAL A 378 13.75 -2.85 -34.76
C VAL A 378 13.03 -2.61 -36.07
N PHE A 379 12.79 -1.35 -36.40
CA PHE A 379 12.15 -0.95 -37.65
C PHE A 379 12.66 0.41 -38.13
N GLU A 380 12.32 0.76 -39.37
CA GLU A 380 12.71 2.03 -39.97
C GLU A 380 11.50 2.88 -40.30
N LEU A 381 11.57 4.16 -39.93
CA LEU A 381 10.58 5.17 -40.28
C LEU A 381 11.10 6.04 -41.42
N SER A 382 10.49 5.88 -42.58
CA SER A 382 10.82 6.68 -43.77
C SER A 382 10.02 7.98 -43.81
N SER A 383 10.66 9.07 -44.23
CA SER A 383 9.99 10.35 -44.53
C SER A 383 10.46 10.87 -45.88
N THR A 384 9.56 11.46 -46.66
CA THR A 384 9.86 11.92 -48.02
C THR A 384 11.03 12.91 -48.02
N GLY A 385 12.11 12.57 -48.72
CA GLY A 385 13.30 13.41 -48.86
C GLY A 385 14.25 13.41 -47.67
N GLN A 386 14.11 12.47 -46.72
CA GLN A 386 15.00 12.33 -45.56
C GLN A 386 15.48 10.88 -45.40
N ALA A 387 16.67 10.71 -44.82
CA ALA A 387 17.18 9.40 -44.44
C ALA A 387 16.24 8.73 -43.41
N PRO A 388 16.08 7.39 -43.45
CA PRO A 388 15.19 6.68 -42.55
C PRO A 388 15.65 6.78 -41.09
N VAL A 389 14.69 6.84 -40.16
CA VAL A 389 14.96 6.76 -38.72
C VAL A 389 14.88 5.32 -38.29
N ARG A 390 16.03 4.74 -37.95
CA ARG A 390 16.09 3.45 -37.27
C ARG A 390 15.59 3.58 -35.83
N VAL A 391 14.61 2.76 -35.48
CA VAL A 391 13.93 2.74 -34.18
C VAL A 391 14.07 1.36 -33.55
N ALA A 392 14.42 1.31 -32.26
CA ALA A 392 14.29 0.10 -31.45
C ALA A 392 13.10 0.28 -30.48
N THR A 393 12.30 -0.76 -30.30
CA THR A 393 11.20 -0.76 -29.34
C THR A 393 11.23 -1.99 -28.45
N THR A 394 10.74 -1.83 -27.24
CA THR A 394 10.47 -2.92 -26.30
C THR A 394 9.43 -2.46 -25.28
N GLN A 395 8.97 -3.40 -24.45
CA GLN A 395 8.06 -3.12 -23.35
C GLN A 395 8.78 -3.32 -22.00
N ALA A 396 8.43 -2.51 -21.01
CA ALA A 396 8.76 -2.82 -19.61
C ALA A 396 8.23 -4.21 -19.22
N THR A 397 8.96 -4.92 -18.35
CA THR A 397 8.55 -6.26 -17.91
C THR A 397 7.37 -6.21 -16.96
N ASP A 398 7.31 -5.13 -16.18
CA ASP A 398 6.31 -4.88 -15.13
C ASP A 398 5.91 -3.40 -15.17
N GLN A 399 4.78 -3.07 -14.56
CA GLN A 399 4.37 -1.67 -14.36
C GLN A 399 5.25 -1.00 -13.30
N GLY A 400 5.42 0.32 -13.42
CA GLY A 400 6.20 1.11 -12.48
C GLY A 400 7.60 1.52 -12.98
N GLY A 401 8.16 2.53 -12.32
CA GLY A 401 9.43 3.14 -12.68
C GLY A 401 10.65 2.22 -12.59
N PRO A 402 10.79 1.33 -11.59
CA PRO A 402 11.94 0.43 -11.51
C PRO A 402 12.10 -0.47 -12.74
N SER A 403 11.01 -1.04 -13.25
CA SER A 403 11.04 -1.86 -14.46
C SER A 403 11.38 -1.00 -15.67
N ALA A 404 10.72 0.16 -15.82
CA ALA A 404 10.97 1.08 -16.92
C ALA A 404 12.42 1.60 -16.95
N ALA A 405 13.01 1.90 -15.79
CA ALA A 405 14.40 2.32 -15.66
C ALA A 405 15.39 1.22 -16.09
N ALA A 406 15.17 -0.02 -15.64
CA ALA A 406 16.01 -1.16 -15.99
C ALA A 406 15.99 -1.42 -17.51
N VAL A 407 14.80 -1.46 -18.11
CA VAL A 407 14.63 -1.65 -19.56
C VAL A 407 15.26 -0.50 -20.34
N THR A 408 15.14 0.74 -19.86
CA THR A 408 15.77 1.90 -20.49
C THR A 408 17.29 1.77 -20.48
N ARG A 409 17.91 1.36 -19.36
CA ARG A 409 19.36 1.13 -19.28
C ARG A 409 19.83 0.04 -20.25
N ASP A 410 19.11 -1.06 -20.34
CA ASP A 410 19.44 -2.16 -21.25
C ASP A 410 19.33 -1.71 -22.71
N LEU A 411 18.31 -0.91 -23.04
CA LEU A 411 18.16 -0.34 -24.37
C LEU A 411 19.30 0.64 -24.70
N LEU A 412 19.65 1.53 -23.78
CA LEU A 412 20.76 2.48 -23.95
C LEU A 412 22.07 1.74 -24.25
N SER A 413 22.36 0.68 -23.49
CA SER A 413 23.54 -0.17 -23.70
C SER A 413 23.49 -0.88 -25.06
N ALA A 414 22.33 -1.43 -25.41
CA ALA A 414 22.16 -2.24 -26.61
C ALA A 414 22.22 -1.41 -27.90
N PHE A 415 21.58 -0.24 -27.96
CA PHE A 415 21.35 0.49 -29.22
C PHE A 415 21.91 1.92 -29.26
N ARG A 416 22.38 2.46 -28.13
CA ARG A 416 22.92 3.84 -28.02
C ARG A 416 22.05 4.90 -28.73
N PRO A 417 20.73 4.97 -28.44
CA PRO A 417 19.83 5.89 -29.11
C PRO A 417 20.15 7.35 -28.80
N ASP A 418 19.82 8.25 -29.73
CA ASP A 418 19.87 9.69 -29.48
C ASP A 418 18.68 10.16 -28.64
N LEU A 419 17.53 9.48 -28.74
CA LEU A 419 16.32 9.79 -28.01
C LEU A 419 15.67 8.54 -27.43
N VAL A 420 15.35 8.55 -26.14
CA VAL A 420 14.41 7.62 -25.52
C VAL A 420 13.05 8.30 -25.40
N PHE A 421 12.02 7.65 -25.92
CA PHE A 421 10.68 8.21 -26.01
C PHE A 421 9.66 7.23 -25.42
N LEU A 422 9.19 7.55 -24.21
CA LEU A 422 8.15 6.78 -23.53
C LEU A 422 6.79 7.18 -24.09
N ILE A 423 6.03 6.18 -24.54
CA ILE A 423 4.69 6.39 -25.12
C ILE A 423 3.64 5.62 -24.34
N GLY A 424 2.36 5.94 -24.54
CA GLY A 424 1.26 5.16 -23.97
C GLY A 424 0.09 5.97 -23.44
N VAL A 425 -0.48 5.53 -22.32
CA VAL A 425 -1.66 6.16 -21.70
C VAL A 425 -1.33 6.84 -20.37
N CYS A 426 -2.17 7.78 -19.97
CA CYS A 426 -2.08 8.44 -18.66
C CYS A 426 -3.47 8.80 -18.12
N GLY A 427 -3.54 9.07 -16.82
CA GLY A 427 -4.61 9.86 -16.23
C GLY A 427 -4.42 11.34 -16.56
N GLY A 428 -5.51 12.10 -16.65
CA GLY A 428 -5.49 13.54 -16.89
C GLY A 428 -6.06 14.34 -15.71
N PHE A 429 -5.62 15.59 -15.55
CA PHE A 429 -6.19 16.53 -14.57
C PHE A 429 -7.05 17.59 -15.27
N ASP A 430 -8.37 17.42 -15.20
CA ASP A 430 -9.35 18.32 -15.80
C ASP A 430 -9.32 19.72 -15.17
N GLU A 431 -8.88 19.84 -13.91
CA GLU A 431 -8.61 21.12 -13.22
C GLU A 431 -7.68 22.03 -14.01
N HIS A 432 -6.78 21.45 -14.81
CA HIS A 432 -5.81 22.18 -15.63
C HIS A 432 -6.12 22.11 -17.13
N GLY A 433 -7.39 21.86 -17.47
CA GLY A 433 -7.93 21.98 -18.83
C GLY A 433 -7.63 20.78 -19.73
N VAL A 434 -7.31 19.63 -19.15
CA VAL A 434 -7.10 18.36 -19.86
C VAL A 434 -8.41 17.59 -19.99
N ALA A 435 -8.65 16.99 -21.15
CA ALA A 435 -9.85 16.21 -21.44
C ALA A 435 -9.50 14.77 -21.84
N LEU A 436 -10.48 13.87 -21.70
CA LEU A 436 -10.37 12.49 -22.13
C LEU A 436 -10.01 12.42 -23.64
N GLY A 437 -8.98 11.65 -23.97
CA GLY A 437 -8.50 11.50 -25.34
C GLY A 437 -7.55 12.58 -25.84
N ASP A 438 -7.26 13.63 -25.07
CA ASP A 438 -6.17 14.55 -25.37
C ASP A 438 -4.84 13.80 -25.41
N VAL A 439 -3.95 14.21 -26.32
CA VAL A 439 -2.56 13.76 -26.37
C VAL A 439 -1.71 14.78 -25.63
N LEU A 440 -1.09 14.32 -24.55
CA LEU A 440 -0.24 15.13 -23.70
C LEU A 440 1.23 14.87 -24.03
N PHE A 441 1.99 15.94 -24.22
CA PHE A 441 3.44 15.90 -24.35
C PHE A 441 4.07 16.53 -23.10
N ALA A 442 4.89 15.76 -22.38
CA ALA A 442 5.46 16.21 -21.12
C ALA A 442 6.53 17.29 -21.36
N ARG A 443 6.42 18.42 -20.67
CA ARG A 443 7.49 19.44 -20.59
C ARG A 443 8.47 19.07 -19.48
N GLU A 444 7.95 18.87 -18.27
CA GLU A 444 8.68 18.37 -17.11
C GLU A 444 7.96 17.14 -16.52
N VAL A 445 8.73 16.22 -15.95
CA VAL A 445 8.25 15.03 -15.24
C VAL A 445 8.68 15.14 -13.78
N PHE A 446 7.70 15.19 -12.88
CA PHE A 446 7.86 15.25 -11.44
C PHE A 446 7.73 13.83 -10.86
N ASP A 447 8.85 13.27 -10.41
CA ASP A 447 8.85 12.05 -9.62
C ASP A 447 8.26 12.33 -8.24
N TYR A 448 7.04 11.90 -7.97
CA TYR A 448 6.39 12.07 -6.66
C TYR A 448 6.62 10.90 -5.70
N GLY A 449 7.48 9.94 -6.05
CA GLY A 449 7.86 8.85 -5.15
C GLY A 449 8.61 9.35 -3.90
N PRO A 450 9.64 10.20 -4.03
CA PRO A 450 10.40 10.70 -2.89
C PRO A 450 9.54 11.58 -1.97
N GLU A 451 9.49 11.18 -0.71
CA GLU A 451 8.72 11.85 0.33
C GLU A 451 9.62 12.13 1.52
N LYS A 452 9.50 13.33 2.09
CA LYS A 452 10.11 13.63 3.38
C LYS A 452 9.11 13.27 4.47
N VAL A 453 9.28 12.10 5.07
CA VAL A 453 8.46 11.66 6.20
C VAL A 453 8.86 12.42 7.45
N ARG A 454 7.87 13.00 8.14
CA ARG A 454 8.04 13.65 9.44
C ARG A 454 6.94 13.16 10.39
N PRO A 455 7.14 13.24 11.72
CA PRO A 455 6.12 12.86 12.70
C PRO A 455 4.74 13.54 12.47
N GLU A 456 4.76 14.79 12.00
CA GLU A 456 3.60 15.65 11.71
C GLU A 456 2.91 15.39 10.34
N GLY A 457 3.44 14.46 9.54
CA GLY A 457 3.01 14.21 8.16
C GLY A 457 4.15 14.40 7.16
N GLY A 458 4.07 13.67 6.05
CA GLY A 458 5.07 13.75 4.99
C GLY A 458 4.76 14.85 3.97
N GLY A 459 5.79 15.25 3.22
CA GLY A 459 5.64 16.14 2.06
C GLY A 459 6.38 15.59 0.86
N LEU A 460 5.76 15.66 -0.32
CA LEU A 460 6.41 15.31 -1.57
C LEU A 460 7.69 16.13 -1.75
N ARG A 461 8.77 15.47 -2.11
CA ARG A 461 10.05 16.10 -2.43
C ARG A 461 10.42 15.71 -3.86
N PRO A 462 9.68 16.22 -4.86
CA PRO A 462 9.77 15.66 -6.18
C PRO A 462 11.14 15.91 -6.80
N GLN A 463 11.68 14.89 -7.44
CA GLN A 463 12.79 15.06 -8.37
C GLN A 463 12.19 15.41 -9.73
N VAL A 464 12.67 16.51 -10.33
CA VAL A 464 12.15 17.00 -11.61
C VAL A 464 13.12 16.63 -12.71
N TYR A 465 12.58 16.04 -13.78
CA TYR A 465 13.30 15.73 -15.01
C TYR A 465 12.71 16.54 -16.17
N ARG A 466 13.56 17.01 -17.07
CA ARG A 466 13.14 17.82 -18.22
C ARG A 466 13.18 17.01 -19.50
N THR A 467 12.16 17.21 -20.34
CA THR A 467 12.15 16.66 -21.70
C THR A 467 13.25 17.32 -22.55
N ASP A 468 13.78 16.57 -23.51
CA ASP A 468 14.73 17.07 -24.50
C ASP A 468 14.11 18.24 -25.29
N GLU A 469 14.77 19.39 -25.21
CA GLU A 469 14.32 20.65 -25.80
C GLU A 469 14.20 20.58 -27.34
N GLN A 470 15.02 19.75 -28.02
CA GLN A 470 14.94 19.58 -29.47
C GLN A 470 13.63 18.88 -29.85
N VAL A 471 13.25 17.84 -29.12
CA VAL A 471 11.99 17.12 -29.36
C VAL A 471 10.80 17.99 -29.00
N LEU A 472 10.86 18.75 -27.91
CA LEU A 472 9.81 19.68 -27.52
C LEU A 472 9.53 20.71 -28.62
N ARG A 473 10.59 21.29 -29.20
CA ARG A 473 10.48 22.22 -30.34
C ARG A 473 9.96 21.56 -31.60
N LEU A 474 10.42 20.33 -31.89
CA LEU A 474 9.97 19.54 -33.02
C LEU A 474 8.47 19.27 -32.95
N VAL A 475 7.97 18.82 -31.79
CA VAL A 475 6.55 18.56 -31.57
C VAL A 475 5.71 19.80 -31.79
N ASN A 476 6.13 20.94 -31.22
CA ASN A 476 5.43 22.22 -31.43
C ASN A 476 5.43 22.64 -32.92
N TRP A 477 6.54 22.44 -33.63
CA TRP A 477 6.64 22.74 -35.05
C TRP A 477 5.76 21.84 -35.92
N LEU A 478 5.71 20.53 -35.62
CA LEU A 478 4.84 19.59 -36.32
C LEU A 478 3.36 19.93 -36.09
N HIS A 479 3.00 20.25 -34.84
CA HIS A 479 1.64 20.58 -34.48
C HIS A 479 1.14 21.88 -35.13
N THR A 480 1.91 22.97 -35.02
CA THR A 480 1.52 24.29 -35.58
C THR A 480 1.40 24.29 -37.11
N ARG A 481 1.98 23.31 -37.80
CA ARG A 481 1.87 23.13 -39.25
C ARG A 481 0.86 22.05 -39.67
N GLY A 482 0.04 21.57 -38.74
CA GLY A 482 -0.98 20.56 -39.01
C GLY A 482 -0.42 19.19 -39.41
N ARG A 483 0.88 18.94 -39.18
CA ARG A 483 1.52 17.67 -39.57
C ARG A 483 1.14 16.49 -38.68
N LEU A 484 0.47 16.76 -37.55
CA LEU A 484 -0.03 15.74 -36.62
C LEU A 484 -1.55 15.57 -36.71
N ASP A 485 -2.27 16.35 -37.52
CA ASP A 485 -3.74 16.41 -37.51
C ASP A 485 -4.38 15.06 -37.83
N ALA A 486 -3.83 14.35 -38.82
CA ALA A 486 -4.28 13.03 -39.20
C ALA A 486 -4.12 12.01 -38.05
N SER A 487 -2.97 12.04 -37.36
CA SER A 487 -2.67 11.14 -36.24
C SER A 487 -3.44 11.51 -34.97
N LEU A 488 -3.74 12.78 -34.76
CA LEU A 488 -4.58 13.26 -33.66
C LEU A 488 -6.06 12.88 -33.88
N GLY A 489 -6.52 12.81 -35.12
CA GLY A 489 -7.89 12.40 -35.44
C GLY A 489 -8.93 13.31 -34.79
N GLY A 490 -8.67 14.61 -34.74
CA GLY A 490 -9.52 15.62 -34.10
C GLY A 490 -9.30 15.82 -32.60
N ALA A 491 -8.43 15.04 -31.95
CA ALA A 491 -8.03 15.29 -30.56
C ALA A 491 -7.04 16.46 -30.44
N ARG A 492 -6.91 17.03 -29.23
CA ARG A 492 -5.94 18.09 -28.97
C ARG A 492 -4.59 17.51 -28.61
N LEU A 493 -3.53 18.18 -29.06
CA LEU A 493 -2.19 18.01 -28.52
C LEU A 493 -1.93 19.13 -27.51
N VAL A 494 -1.57 18.79 -26.28
CA VAL A 494 -1.30 19.78 -25.22
C VAL A 494 0.05 19.50 -24.59
N VAL A 495 0.87 20.55 -24.43
CA VAL A 495 2.12 20.46 -23.67
C VAL A 495 1.81 20.77 -22.21
N LYS A 496 2.12 19.83 -21.31
CA LYS A 496 1.81 19.91 -19.87
C LYS A 496 2.94 19.31 -19.04
N ASP A 497 2.92 19.56 -17.73
CA ASP A 497 3.80 18.85 -16.80
C ASP A 497 3.14 17.53 -16.36
N PHE A 498 3.97 16.55 -16.00
CA PHE A 498 3.55 15.21 -15.64
C PHE A 498 3.96 14.89 -14.20
N ALA A 499 3.07 14.23 -13.47
CA ALA A 499 3.36 13.56 -12.23
C ALA A 499 3.62 12.07 -12.53
N SER A 500 4.73 11.53 -12.05
CA SER A 500 5.06 10.11 -12.23
C SER A 500 5.50 9.46 -10.92
N GLY A 501 4.99 8.26 -10.63
CA GLY A 501 5.37 7.51 -9.43
C GLY A 501 4.55 6.23 -9.27
N GLU A 502 4.94 5.36 -8.34
CA GLU A 502 4.36 4.00 -8.19
C GLU A 502 2.87 3.97 -7.77
N LYS A 503 2.35 5.07 -7.23
CA LYS A 503 0.97 5.11 -6.69
C LYS A 503 0.00 5.53 -7.80
N VAL A 504 -1.03 4.73 -8.06
CA VAL A 504 -2.10 5.07 -9.02
C VAL A 504 -3.14 5.99 -8.37
N VAL A 505 -3.51 7.08 -9.06
CA VAL A 505 -4.59 7.98 -8.65
C VAL A 505 -5.89 7.53 -9.30
N ALA A 506 -6.85 7.10 -8.50
CA ALA A 506 -8.14 6.56 -8.96
C ALA A 506 -9.35 7.16 -8.22
N TRP A 507 -9.17 8.32 -7.58
CA TRP A 507 -10.22 8.97 -6.78
C TRP A 507 -10.03 10.49 -6.79
N ARG A 508 -11.08 11.22 -7.16
CA ARG A 508 -11.03 12.66 -7.44
C ARG A 508 -10.64 13.49 -6.21
N GLU A 509 -11.20 13.18 -5.05
CA GLU A 509 -10.93 13.89 -3.79
C GLU A 509 -9.75 13.31 -3.00
N SER A 510 -8.89 12.49 -3.63
CA SER A 510 -7.75 11.91 -2.93
C SER A 510 -6.74 13.00 -2.58
N GLU A 511 -6.19 12.92 -1.37
CA GLU A 511 -5.15 13.85 -0.90
C GLU A 511 -3.94 13.86 -1.83
N LEU A 512 -3.58 12.68 -2.37
CA LEU A 512 -2.52 12.56 -3.37
C LEU A 512 -2.81 13.38 -4.62
N ARG A 513 -4.03 13.32 -5.20
CA ARG A 513 -4.40 14.12 -6.39
C ARG A 513 -4.21 15.62 -6.14
N ALA A 514 -4.68 16.11 -4.98
CA ALA A 514 -4.50 17.52 -4.61
C ALA A 514 -3.01 17.91 -4.48
N GLN A 515 -2.17 17.03 -3.91
CA GLN A 515 -0.73 17.25 -3.83
C GLN A 515 -0.07 17.26 -5.20
N LEU A 516 -0.41 16.33 -6.09
CA LEU A 516 0.16 16.23 -7.45
C LEU A 516 -0.21 17.44 -8.31
N VAL A 517 -1.49 17.82 -8.33
CA VAL A 517 -1.98 19.03 -8.99
C VAL A 517 -1.27 20.28 -8.46
N GLY A 518 -0.93 20.30 -7.16
CA GLY A 518 -0.17 21.39 -6.54
C GLY A 518 1.32 21.45 -6.87
N LEU A 519 1.92 20.44 -7.52
CA LEU A 519 3.36 20.43 -7.82
C LEU A 519 3.74 21.43 -8.94
N SER A 520 2.83 21.70 -9.87
CA SER A 520 3.01 22.65 -10.96
C SER A 520 1.68 23.28 -11.36
N ALA A 521 1.68 24.57 -11.70
CA ALA A 521 0.51 25.26 -12.24
C ALA A 521 0.02 24.70 -13.60
N ASP A 522 0.87 23.94 -14.29
CA ASP A 522 0.60 23.31 -15.57
C ASP A 522 0.56 21.77 -15.49
N MET A 523 0.35 21.20 -14.29
CA MET A 523 0.25 19.77 -14.11
C MET A 523 -0.94 19.21 -14.91
N GLY A 524 -0.71 18.31 -15.86
CA GLY A 524 -1.76 17.83 -16.76
C GLY A 524 -1.92 16.32 -16.83
N GLY A 525 -0.84 15.55 -16.59
CA GLY A 525 -0.86 14.10 -16.69
C GLY A 525 -0.35 13.40 -15.43
N VAL A 526 -0.85 12.21 -15.16
CA VAL A 526 -0.32 11.29 -14.13
C VAL A 526 -0.19 9.87 -14.68
N GLU A 527 0.97 9.25 -14.45
CA GLU A 527 1.29 7.87 -14.86
C GLU A 527 2.37 7.26 -13.94
N THR A 528 2.83 6.05 -14.21
CA THR A 528 3.63 5.27 -13.26
C THR A 528 5.07 4.97 -13.70
N GLU A 529 5.49 5.31 -14.92
CA GLU A 529 6.77 4.86 -15.49
C GLU A 529 7.76 5.97 -15.85
N ALA A 530 7.29 7.16 -16.21
CA ALA A 530 8.12 8.24 -16.75
C ALA A 530 9.28 8.64 -15.82
N HIS A 531 9.08 8.65 -14.50
CA HIS A 531 10.15 8.96 -13.55
C HIS A 531 11.33 8.00 -13.67
N GLY A 532 11.08 6.71 -13.87
CA GLY A 532 12.13 5.69 -14.05
C GLY A 532 12.89 5.85 -15.37
N VAL A 533 12.16 6.06 -16.47
CA VAL A 533 12.76 6.30 -17.81
C VAL A 533 13.62 7.55 -17.80
N MET A 534 13.06 8.66 -17.30
CA MET A 534 13.76 9.94 -17.27
C MET A 534 14.95 9.93 -16.31
N HIS A 535 14.87 9.19 -15.20
CA HIS A 535 16.01 8.97 -14.32
C HIS A 535 17.14 8.22 -15.03
N ALA A 536 16.85 7.13 -15.74
CA ALA A 536 17.87 6.36 -16.47
C ALA A 536 18.56 7.19 -17.58
N VAL A 537 17.80 8.02 -18.29
CA VAL A 537 18.32 8.99 -19.28
C VAL A 537 19.18 10.06 -18.61
N TRP A 538 18.74 10.60 -17.48
CA TRP A 538 19.49 11.62 -16.73
C TRP A 538 20.84 11.10 -16.22
N GLU A 539 20.89 9.86 -15.73
CA GLU A 539 22.14 9.23 -15.31
C GLU A 539 23.09 8.95 -16.50
N ALA A 540 22.56 8.55 -17.66
CA ALA A 540 23.34 8.41 -18.89
C ALA A 540 23.94 9.76 -19.34
N PHE A 541 23.15 10.83 -19.27
CA PHE A 541 23.62 12.18 -19.59
C PHE A 541 24.78 12.63 -18.69
N LYS A 542 24.71 12.37 -17.37
CA LYS A 542 25.82 12.64 -16.44
C LYS A 542 27.10 11.87 -16.79
N ALA A 543 26.95 10.67 -17.36
CA ALA A 543 28.07 9.86 -17.85
C ALA A 543 28.64 10.35 -19.21
N ARG A 544 28.19 11.51 -19.72
CA ARG A 544 28.55 12.13 -21.01
C ARG A 544 28.05 11.36 -22.24
N GLU A 545 27.04 10.52 -22.08
CA GLU A 545 26.28 9.99 -23.21
C GLU A 545 25.23 11.05 -23.60
N PHE A 546 25.35 11.65 -24.79
CA PHE A 546 24.38 12.63 -25.28
C PHE A 546 23.11 11.90 -25.72
N VAL A 547 22.19 11.65 -24.78
CA VAL A 547 20.87 11.04 -25.02
C VAL A 547 19.76 11.92 -24.45
N GLY A 548 18.69 12.10 -25.23
CA GLY A 548 17.50 12.85 -24.83
C GLY A 548 16.41 11.93 -24.28
N GLY A 549 15.52 12.48 -23.47
CA GLY A 549 14.34 11.79 -22.95
C GLY A 549 13.07 12.58 -23.29
N ALA A 550 11.99 11.89 -23.66
CA ALA A 550 10.69 12.50 -23.89
C ALA A 550 9.55 11.56 -23.46
N VAL A 551 8.40 12.15 -23.15
CA VAL A 551 7.19 11.41 -22.74
C VAL A 551 5.98 11.95 -23.49
N LEU A 552 5.25 11.07 -24.18
CA LEU A 552 3.99 11.38 -24.85
C LEU A 552 2.94 10.35 -24.44
N LYS A 553 1.87 10.81 -23.80
CA LYS A 553 0.79 9.94 -23.35
C LYS A 553 -0.55 10.46 -23.83
N CYS A 554 -1.52 9.58 -24.05
CA CYS A 554 -2.90 9.97 -24.33
C CYS A 554 -3.78 9.71 -23.10
N VAL A 555 -4.66 10.65 -22.78
CA VAL A 555 -5.51 10.58 -21.59
C VAL A 555 -6.56 9.48 -21.74
N SER A 556 -6.48 8.43 -20.90
CA SER A 556 -7.43 7.31 -20.88
C SER A 556 -8.52 7.44 -19.81
N ASP A 557 -8.28 8.29 -18.82
CA ASP A 557 -9.16 8.57 -17.68
C ASP A 557 -8.73 9.89 -17.02
N LEU A 558 -9.52 10.41 -16.09
CA LEU A 558 -9.25 11.69 -15.40
C LEU A 558 -8.82 11.49 -13.94
N GLY A 559 -8.35 10.28 -13.58
CA GLY A 559 -7.94 9.93 -12.23
C GLY A 559 -9.08 10.03 -11.19
N ASP A 560 -10.32 9.81 -11.63
CA ASP A 560 -11.56 9.90 -10.87
C ASP A 560 -12.27 8.53 -10.77
N GLU A 561 -13.44 8.53 -10.14
CA GLU A 561 -14.27 7.35 -9.90
C GLU A 561 -14.70 6.62 -11.18
N GLU A 562 -14.70 7.30 -12.33
CA GLU A 562 -15.09 6.75 -13.63
C GLU A 562 -13.93 6.01 -14.33
N MET A 563 -12.74 5.98 -13.72
CA MET A 563 -11.56 5.26 -14.22
C MET A 563 -11.88 3.79 -14.56
N GLY A 564 -12.74 3.14 -13.77
CA GLY A 564 -13.11 1.73 -13.95
C GLY A 564 -14.10 1.45 -15.10
N MET A 565 -14.86 2.44 -15.55
CA MET A 565 -15.91 2.25 -16.56
C MET A 565 -15.32 2.17 -17.97
N ASN A 566 -15.61 1.11 -18.75
CA ASN A 566 -15.10 0.92 -20.12
C ASN A 566 -13.57 1.08 -20.25
N LYS A 567 -12.83 0.71 -19.20
CA LYS A 567 -11.39 0.94 -19.08
C LYS A 567 -10.59 0.41 -20.28
N GLU A 568 -10.87 -0.81 -20.72
CA GLU A 568 -10.15 -1.46 -21.82
C GLU A 568 -10.32 -0.73 -23.16
N ASP A 569 -11.54 -0.32 -23.50
CA ASP A 569 -11.84 0.44 -24.72
C ASP A 569 -11.20 1.85 -24.69
N LYS A 570 -11.32 2.55 -23.55
CA LYS A 570 -10.70 3.88 -23.36
C LYS A 570 -9.17 3.80 -23.49
N GLN A 571 -8.54 2.83 -22.83
CA GLN A 571 -7.09 2.64 -22.91
C GLN A 571 -6.64 2.24 -24.31
N THR A 572 -7.36 1.36 -25.00
CA THR A 572 -7.03 0.96 -26.38
C THR A 572 -7.09 2.16 -27.33
N LYS A 573 -8.15 2.96 -27.27
CA LYS A 573 -8.28 4.17 -28.12
C LYS A 573 -7.20 5.20 -27.82
N ALA A 574 -6.89 5.42 -26.55
CA ALA A 574 -5.84 6.34 -26.12
C ALA A 574 -4.45 5.85 -26.59
N ALA A 575 -4.14 4.56 -26.38
CA ALA A 575 -2.88 3.95 -26.78
C ALA A 575 -2.66 4.02 -28.31
N LEU A 576 -3.69 3.75 -29.12
CA LEU A 576 -3.62 3.87 -30.59
C LEU A 576 -3.30 5.29 -31.03
N ARG A 577 -3.95 6.29 -30.40
CA ARG A 577 -3.68 7.70 -30.72
C ARG A 577 -2.26 8.11 -30.31
N ALA A 578 -1.82 7.72 -29.11
CA ALA A 578 -0.46 7.99 -28.65
C ALA A 578 0.59 7.39 -29.59
N ALA A 579 0.42 6.13 -30.00
CA ALA A 579 1.32 5.45 -30.93
C ALA A 579 1.41 6.15 -32.30
N ARG A 580 0.26 6.56 -32.87
CA ARG A 580 0.24 7.29 -34.16
C ARG A 580 1.02 8.59 -34.11
N VAL A 581 0.77 9.41 -33.08
CA VAL A 581 1.45 10.70 -32.93
C VAL A 581 2.94 10.48 -32.64
N ALA A 582 3.28 9.53 -31.78
CA ALA A 582 4.68 9.25 -31.44
C ALA A 582 5.50 8.77 -32.66
N LEU A 583 4.93 7.93 -33.52
CA LEU A 583 5.60 7.48 -34.74
C LEU A 583 5.84 8.65 -35.72
N ASP A 584 4.94 9.61 -35.83
CA ASP A 584 5.15 10.79 -36.67
C ASP A 584 6.25 11.70 -36.13
N VAL A 585 6.29 11.87 -34.80
CA VAL A 585 7.34 12.63 -34.11
C VAL A 585 8.69 11.92 -34.26
N ALA A 586 8.75 10.60 -34.04
CA ALA A 586 9.96 9.79 -34.19
C ALA A 586 10.47 9.82 -35.64
N ALA A 587 9.58 9.69 -36.63
CA ALA A 587 9.93 9.76 -38.05
C ALA A 587 10.55 11.11 -38.46
N ALA A 588 10.20 12.19 -37.76
CA ALA A 588 10.71 13.53 -37.99
C ALA A 588 11.93 13.89 -37.11
N PHE A 589 12.24 13.09 -36.09
CA PHE A 589 13.35 13.38 -35.18
C PHE A 589 14.69 13.12 -35.85
N ARG A 590 15.56 14.13 -35.83
CA ARG A 590 16.96 14.01 -36.23
C ARG A 590 17.77 14.80 -35.21
N ARG A 591 18.85 14.20 -34.70
CA ARG A 591 19.89 14.94 -34.01
C ARG A 591 20.94 15.31 -35.07
N SER A 592 21.36 16.57 -35.09
CA SER A 592 22.48 16.97 -35.94
C SER A 592 23.68 16.16 -35.48
N ASP A 593 24.29 15.37 -36.37
CA ASP A 593 25.70 15.05 -36.18
C ASP A 593 26.39 16.41 -36.13
N GLY A 594 27.06 16.71 -35.02
CA GLY A 594 27.71 18.00 -34.79
C GLY A 594 28.66 18.38 -35.92
#